data_AF-A0A426YIE2-F1
#
_entry.id   AF-A0A426YIE2-F1
#
_cell.length_a   1.000
_cell.length_b   1.000
_cell.length_c   1.000
_cell.angle_alpha   90.00
_cell.angle_beta   90.00
_cell.angle_gamma   90.00
#
_symmetry.space_group_name_H-M   'P 1'
#
loop_
_entity.id
_entity.type
_entity.pdbx_description
1 polymer ?
#
loop_
_entity_poly.entity_id
_entity_poly.type
_entity_poly.pdbx_seq_one_letter_code
_entity_poly.pdbx_strand_id
1 'polypeptide(L)' 'MDAFRGRSQTTKGIWLARCADIEPCTIVMDLEGTDGRERGEVSIQFMNG' A
#
# COMPACT_ATOMS: atom_id res chain seq x y z
N MET A 1 18.35 17.14 -10.26
CA MET A 1 18.02 15.81 -9.72
C MET A 1 16.55 15.57 -10.05
N ASP A 2 16.27 14.59 -10.89
CA ASP A 2 14.96 14.44 -11.57
C ASP A 2 14.00 13.65 -10.68
N ALA A 3 12.98 14.32 -10.12
CA ALA A 3 12.11 13.76 -9.07
C ALA A 3 11.27 12.55 -9.52
N PHE A 4 11.22 12.29 -10.83
CA PHE A 4 10.40 11.25 -11.46
C PHE A 4 11.16 9.94 -11.76
N ARG A 5 12.50 9.94 -11.71
CA ARG A 5 13.32 8.78 -12.14
C ARG A 5 13.68 7.81 -11.01
N GLY A 6 13.24 8.07 -9.78
CA GLY A 6 13.60 7.26 -8.60
C GLY A 6 12.49 7.03 -7.59
N ARG A 7 11.23 7.36 -7.91
CA ARG A 7 10.08 7.14 -7.04
C ARG A 7 9.27 5.98 -7.59
N SER A 8 9.34 4.84 -6.91
CA SER A 8 8.52 3.64 -7.19
C SER A 8 7.72 3.27 -5.95
N GLN A 9 6.57 2.64 -6.16
CA GLN A 9 5.70 2.19 -5.08
C GLN A 9 6.44 1.19 -4.18
N THR A 10 6.66 1.57 -2.91
CA THR A 10 7.37 0.71 -1.95
C THR A 10 6.41 -0.15 -1.12
N THR A 11 5.35 0.45 -0.55
CA THR A 11 4.30 -0.31 0.16
C THR A 11 3.28 -0.84 -0.85
N LYS A 12 3.10 -2.16 -0.86
CA LYS A 12 2.10 -2.89 -1.65
C LYS A 12 1.12 -3.58 -0.69
N GLY A 13 -0.18 -3.45 -0.91
CA GLY A 13 -1.24 -3.96 -0.04
C GLY A 13 -1.37 -3.25 1.31
N ILE A 14 -1.86 -3.98 2.30
CA ILE A 14 -2.08 -3.50 3.68
C ILE A 14 -1.17 -4.30 4.60
N TRP A 15 -0.42 -3.60 5.44
CA TRP A 15 0.50 -4.19 6.40
C TRP A 15 0.04 -3.89 7.82
N LEU A 16 0.23 -4.86 8.71
CA LEU A 16 -0.15 -4.80 10.13
C LEU A 16 1.02 -5.28 10.99
N ALA A 17 1.39 -4.48 11.98
CA ALA A 17 2.42 -4.85 12.94
C ALA A 17 1.99 -4.45 14.37
N ARG A 18 2.39 -5.24 15.35
CA ARG A 18 2.25 -4.88 16.77
C ARG A 18 3.49 -4.08 17.18
N CYS A 19 3.29 -2.95 17.87
CA CYS A 19 4.40 -2.27 18.53
C CYS A 19 4.88 -3.10 19.72
N ALA A 20 6.14 -3.57 19.67
CA ALA A 20 6.78 -4.11 20.85
C ALA A 20 6.89 -3.00 21.91
N ASP A 21 6.65 -3.36 23.16
CA ASP A 21 6.89 -2.53 24.34
C ASP A 21 6.03 -1.24 24.43
N ILE A 22 4.90 -1.19 23.71
CA ILE A 22 3.89 -0.14 23.87
C ILE A 22 2.60 -0.75 24.43
N GLU A 23 2.24 -0.33 25.64
CA GLU A 23 0.98 -0.67 26.30
C GLU A 23 0.06 0.57 26.40
N PRO A 24 -1.26 0.44 26.16
CA PRO A 24 -1.96 -0.79 25.78
C PRO A 24 -1.55 -1.28 24.38
N CYS A 25 -1.79 -2.57 24.09
CA CYS A 25 -1.52 -3.21 22.79
C CYS A 25 -1.78 -2.26 21.61
N THR A 26 -0.69 -1.78 21.01
CA THR A 26 -0.71 -0.80 19.94
C THR A 26 -0.40 -1.48 18.61
N ILE A 27 -1.23 -1.23 17.61
CA ILE A 27 -1.11 -1.79 16.26
C ILE A 27 -0.81 -0.65 15.30
N VAL A 28 0.18 -0.86 14.43
CA VAL A 28 0.50 0.04 13.31
C VAL A 28 0.00 -0.60 12.03
N MET A 29 -0.67 0.23 11.23
CA MET A 29 -1.11 -0.11 9.88
C MET A 29 -0.35 0.74 8.88
N ASP A 30 0.27 0.10 7.89
CA ASP A 30 0.82 0.80 6.73
C ASP A 30 -0.01 0.44 5.49
N LEU A 31 -0.40 1.45 4.72
CA LEU A 31 -1.33 1.33 3.60
C LEU A 31 -0.63 1.66 2.29
N GLU A 32 -0.83 0.83 1.28
CA GLU A 32 -0.42 1.13 -0.09
C GLU A 32 -1.01 2.47 -0.55
N GLY A 33 -0.13 3.42 -0.87
CA GLY A 33 -0.53 4.70 -1.44
C GLY A 33 -1.19 4.50 -2.80
N THR A 34 -2.33 5.16 -3.03
CA THR A 34 -3.16 5.01 -4.24
C THR A 34 -2.79 5.96 -5.38
N ASP A 35 -1.94 6.96 -5.12
CA ASP A 35 -1.46 7.96 -6.09
C ASP A 35 -0.18 7.51 -6.83
N GLY A 36 0.23 6.25 -6.65
CA GLY A 36 1.28 5.62 -7.41
C GLY A 36 0.83 5.33 -8.83
N ARG A 37 1.53 5.93 -9.82
CA ARG A 37 1.29 5.75 -11.27
C ARG A 37 1.39 4.30 -11.77
N GLU A 38 1.77 3.35 -10.90
CA GLU A 38 1.94 1.93 -11.19
C GLU A 38 0.65 1.11 -11.08
N ARG A 39 -0.44 1.69 -10.54
CA ARG A 39 -1.71 0.98 -10.45
C ARG A 39 -2.39 1.00 -11.82
N GLY A 40 -2.08 0.00 -12.64
CA GLY A 40 -2.85 -0.31 -13.84
C GLY A 40 -4.35 -0.41 -13.52
N GLU A 41 -5.19 0.01 -14.46
CA GLU A 41 -6.65 0.01 -14.34
C GLU A 41 -7.15 -1.27 -13.67
N VAL A 42 -7.89 -1.14 -12.58
CA VAL A 42 -8.56 -2.27 -11.93
C VAL A 42 -9.72 -2.69 -12.83
N SER A 43 -9.45 -3.54 -13.81
CA SER A 43 -10.49 -4.20 -14.61
C SER A 43 -11.12 -5.31 -13.78
N ILE A 44 -12.21 -4.99 -13.10
CA ILE A 44 -13.08 -6.01 -12.49
C ILE A 44 -13.85 -6.67 -13.65
N GLN A 45 -13.36 -7.81 -14.14
CA GLN A 45 -14.15 -8.64 -15.05
C GLN A 45 -15.20 -9.40 -14.23
N PHE A 46 -16.42 -8.87 -14.19
CA PHE A 46 -17.60 -9.64 -13.80
C PHE A 46 -17.85 -10.70 -14.89
N MET A 47 -17.53 -11.96 -14.62
CA MET A 47 -18.06 -13.06 -15.44
C MET A 47 -19.50 -13.32 -15.01
N ASN A 48 -20.44 -12.90 -15.85
CA ASN A 48 -21.81 -13.42 -15.85
C ASN A 48 -21.86 -14.58 -16.84
N GLY A 49 -22.36 -15.74 -16.39
CA GLY A 49 -22.67 -16.90 -17.22
C GLY A 49 -21.98 -18.17 -16.77
#